data_AF-A0A395Y9J6-F1
#
_entry.id   AF-A0A395Y9J6-F1
#
_cell.length_a   1.000
_cell.length_b   1.000
_cell.length_c   1.000
_cell.angle_alpha   90.00
_cell.angle_beta   90.00
_cell.angle_gamma   90.00
#
_symmetry.space_group_name_H-M   'P 1'
#
loop_
_entity.id
_entity.type
_entity.pdbx_description
1 polymer ?
#
loop_
_entity_poly.entity_id
_entity_poly.type
_entity_poly.pdbx_seq_one_letter_code
_entity_poly.pdbx_strand_id
1 'polypeptide(L)'
;MDCSRSPIAGSLNDVDHFTRAWFQPLYEHIREMEPNDLSSLLQDYCSSWSDRHLNALSNEIGLVLEKQKLITRAKLGIFNGRTYFMPHQSAIPGLNAELQVDILYQNPVSADTAFLWLLLEQGQCIPSDISGDMRDTFANKIKEALTEGADSALVSAKALLDLTFSLMKKGHLIMD
;
A
#
# COMPACT_ATOMS: atom_id res chain seq x y z
N MET A 1 27.60 -2.16 28.29
CA MET A 1 27.94 -1.64 26.95
C MET A 1 28.22 -2.85 26.08
N ASP A 2 27.25 -3.20 25.24
CA ASP A 2 27.51 -4.01 24.05
C ASP A 2 26.62 -3.42 22.94
N CYS A 3 27.24 -2.60 22.12
CA CYS A 3 26.64 -1.92 20.98
C CYS A 3 26.98 -2.76 19.75
N SER A 4 26.12 -3.72 19.37
CA SER A 4 26.26 -4.49 18.12
C SER A 4 25.00 -5.29 17.78
N ARG A 5 23.85 -4.63 17.60
CA ARG A 5 22.78 -5.18 16.75
C ARG A 5 22.20 -4.07 15.89
N SER A 6 22.70 -3.97 14.67
CA SER A 6 22.10 -3.19 13.60
C SER A 6 20.73 -3.83 13.25
N PRO A 7 19.59 -3.11 13.21
CA PRO A 7 18.29 -3.73 12.96
C PRO A 7 18.00 -4.04 11.49
N ILE A 8 18.93 -3.76 10.57
CA ILE A 8 18.62 -3.71 9.13
C ILE A 8 19.45 -4.75 8.38
N ALA A 9 19.11 -6.02 8.59
CA ALA A 9 19.53 -7.13 7.73
C ALA A 9 18.48 -8.24 7.80
N GLY A 10 17.23 -7.89 7.48
CA GLY A 10 16.20 -8.90 7.21
C GLY A 10 16.52 -9.58 5.89
N SER A 11 16.99 -10.82 5.95
CA SER A 11 17.07 -11.69 4.78
C SER A 11 15.68 -11.86 4.19
N LEU A 12 15.51 -11.55 2.89
CA LEU A 12 14.27 -11.81 2.14
C LEU A 12 13.86 -13.30 2.13
N ASN A 13 14.66 -14.20 2.73
CA ASN A 13 14.41 -15.63 2.78
C ASN A 13 13.63 -16.12 4.02
N ASP A 14 13.34 -15.27 5.01
CA ASP A 14 12.49 -15.64 6.18
C ASP A 14 10.98 -15.44 5.87
N VAL A 15 10.49 -16.03 4.77
CA VAL A 15 9.13 -15.78 4.21
C VAL A 15 8.04 -16.65 4.84
N ASP A 16 8.34 -17.51 5.82
CA ASP A 16 7.38 -18.49 6.36
C ASP A 16 6.23 -17.87 7.19
N HIS A 17 6.21 -16.56 7.42
CA HIS A 17 5.17 -15.86 8.19
C HIS A 17 4.15 -15.04 7.37
N PHE A 18 4.24 -15.02 6.04
CA PHE A 18 3.36 -14.21 5.19
C PHE A 18 2.17 -15.00 4.63
N THR A 19 1.18 -15.28 5.47
CA THR A 19 0.07 -16.23 5.20
C THR A 19 -1.15 -15.66 4.45
N ARG A 20 -0.96 -14.62 3.64
CA ARG A 20 -2.05 -14.03 2.83
C ARG A 20 -1.91 -14.51 1.39
N ALA A 21 -2.77 -15.45 0.99
CA ALA A 21 -2.73 -16.09 -0.33
C ALA A 21 -2.71 -15.09 -1.50
N TRP A 22 -3.27 -13.89 -1.32
CA TRP A 22 -3.28 -12.87 -2.37
C TRP A 22 -1.93 -12.17 -2.60
N PHE A 23 -0.94 -12.33 -1.72
CA PHE A 23 0.44 -11.87 -1.96
C PHE A 23 1.32 -12.91 -2.66
N GLN A 24 0.77 -14.10 -2.96
CA GLN A 24 1.53 -15.17 -3.61
C GLN A 24 2.29 -14.73 -4.88
N PRO A 25 1.69 -13.93 -5.81
CA PRO A 25 2.42 -13.47 -6.99
C PRO A 25 3.64 -12.60 -6.67
N LEU A 26 3.57 -11.83 -5.59
CA LEU A 26 4.69 -11.01 -5.12
C LEU A 26 5.80 -11.89 -4.53
N TYR A 27 5.45 -12.87 -3.69
CA TYR A 27 6.44 -13.76 -3.07
C TYR A 27 7.13 -14.67 -4.09
N GLU A 28 6.39 -15.18 -5.07
CA GLU A 28 6.98 -15.96 -6.17
C GLU A 28 7.99 -15.12 -6.95
N HIS A 29 7.62 -13.89 -7.29
CA HIS A 29 8.52 -12.98 -8.00
C HIS A 29 9.78 -12.65 -7.17
N ILE A 30 9.63 -12.33 -5.87
CA ILE A 30 10.78 -12.10 -4.98
C ILE A 30 11.71 -13.33 -4.91
N ARG A 31 11.16 -14.54 -4.90
CA ARG A 31 11.94 -15.80 -4.88
C ARG A 31 12.66 -16.09 -6.19
N GLU A 32 12.07 -15.71 -7.31
CA GLU A 32 12.64 -15.89 -8.65
C GLU A 32 13.72 -14.85 -8.97
N MET A 33 13.64 -13.68 -8.35
CA MET A 33 14.69 -12.66 -8.42
C MET A 33 15.93 -13.13 -7.64
N GLU A 34 17.11 -13.07 -8.27
CA GLU A 34 18.39 -13.10 -7.54
C GLU A 34 18.41 -11.99 -6.49
N PRO A 35 19.22 -12.08 -5.40
CA PRO A 35 19.18 -11.13 -4.29
C PRO A 35 19.63 -9.74 -4.75
N ASN A 36 18.70 -8.98 -5.31
CA ASN A 36 18.92 -7.69 -5.90
C ASN A 36 17.84 -6.70 -5.45
N ASP A 37 18.35 -5.50 -5.25
CA ASP A 37 17.81 -4.30 -4.64
C ASP A 37 16.31 -4.03 -4.90
N LEU A 38 15.63 -3.48 -3.89
CA LEU A 38 14.24 -2.99 -3.91
C LEU A 38 13.93 -2.17 -5.17
N SER A 39 14.92 -1.44 -5.69
CA SER A 39 14.81 -0.69 -6.94
C SER A 39 14.40 -1.55 -8.15
N SER A 40 14.94 -2.76 -8.27
CA SER A 40 14.63 -3.67 -9.40
C SER A 40 13.21 -4.19 -9.29
N LEU A 41 12.80 -4.56 -8.07
CA LEU A 41 11.43 -4.99 -7.78
C LEU A 41 10.43 -3.87 -8.13
N LEU A 42 10.72 -2.63 -7.75
CA LEU A 42 9.88 -1.48 -8.09
C LEU A 42 9.82 -1.25 -9.61
N GLN A 43 10.94 -1.40 -10.32
CA GLN A 43 10.95 -1.26 -11.78
C GLN A 43 10.02 -2.28 -12.47
N ASP A 44 10.01 -3.53 -12.01
CA ASP A 44 9.16 -4.59 -12.59
C ASP A 44 7.66 -4.33 -12.34
N TYR A 45 7.32 -3.70 -11.21
CA TYR A 45 5.94 -3.33 -10.87
C TYR A 45 5.48 -1.99 -11.46
N CYS A 46 6.38 -1.03 -11.70
CA CYS A 46 6.02 0.31 -12.17
C CYS A 46 6.21 0.54 -13.68
N SER A 47 7.10 -0.21 -14.35
CA SER A 47 7.54 0.13 -15.71
C SER A 47 7.72 -1.05 -16.67
N SER A 48 7.22 -2.24 -16.33
CA SER A 48 7.33 -3.38 -17.24
C SER A 48 6.36 -3.27 -18.42
N TRP A 49 6.83 -3.60 -19.63
CA TRP A 49 6.08 -3.54 -20.90
C TRP A 49 4.76 -4.35 -20.93
N SER A 50 4.48 -5.15 -19.89
CA SER A 50 3.28 -6.00 -19.80
C SER A 50 2.42 -5.76 -18.56
N ASP A 51 2.82 -4.89 -17.63
CA ASP A 51 2.22 -4.76 -16.29
C ASP A 51 1.98 -6.12 -15.60
N ARG A 52 2.75 -7.16 -15.97
CA ARG A 52 2.39 -8.56 -15.67
C ARG A 52 2.32 -8.82 -14.17
N HIS A 53 3.33 -8.36 -13.43
CA HIS A 53 3.42 -8.55 -11.99
C HIS A 53 2.32 -7.77 -11.24
N LEU A 54 2.12 -6.50 -11.60
CA LEU A 54 1.05 -5.68 -11.04
C LEU A 54 -0.34 -6.26 -11.34
N ASN A 55 -0.58 -6.74 -12.57
CA ASN A 55 -1.84 -7.36 -12.96
C ASN A 55 -2.09 -8.68 -12.22
N ALA A 56 -1.06 -9.51 -12.04
CA ALA A 56 -1.18 -10.77 -11.29
C ALA A 56 -1.55 -10.50 -9.82
N LEU A 57 -0.83 -9.57 -9.17
CA LEU A 57 -1.12 -9.16 -7.80
C LEU A 57 -2.53 -8.54 -7.66
N SER A 58 -2.87 -7.61 -8.56
CA SER A 58 -4.19 -6.96 -8.56
C SER A 58 -5.33 -7.96 -8.78
N ASN A 59 -5.10 -8.99 -9.60
CA ASN A 59 -6.08 -10.04 -9.84
C ASN A 59 -6.33 -10.86 -8.57
N GLU A 60 -5.29 -11.32 -7.87
CA GLU A 60 -5.46 -12.07 -6.63
C GLU A 60 -6.15 -11.25 -5.53
N ILE A 61 -5.81 -9.96 -5.40
CA ILE A 61 -6.51 -9.04 -4.49
C ILE A 61 -7.99 -8.92 -4.86
N GLY A 62 -8.29 -8.70 -6.15
CA GLY A 62 -9.66 -8.60 -6.64
C GLY A 62 -10.47 -9.87 -6.40
N LEU A 63 -9.90 -11.06 -6.61
CA LEU A 63 -10.57 -12.33 -6.34
C LEU A 63 -10.97 -12.48 -4.86
N VAL A 64 -10.10 -12.06 -3.94
CA VAL A 64 -10.41 -12.08 -2.50
C VAL A 64 -11.54 -11.11 -2.16
N LEU A 65 -11.47 -9.88 -2.67
CA LEU A 65 -12.50 -8.87 -2.44
C LEU A 65 -13.85 -9.26 -3.06
N GLU A 66 -13.85 -9.92 -4.20
CA GLU A 66 -15.06 -10.45 -4.85
C GLU A 66 -15.69 -11.56 -4.00
N LYS A 67 -14.88 -12.48 -3.48
CA LYS A 67 -15.35 -13.53 -2.56
C LYS A 67 -15.98 -12.95 -1.29
N GLN A 68 -15.50 -11.79 -0.85
CA GLN A 68 -16.05 -11.03 0.27
C GLN A 68 -17.27 -10.17 -0.11
N LYS A 69 -17.69 -10.17 -1.38
CA LYS A 69 -18.81 -9.37 -1.91
C LYS A 69 -18.60 -7.86 -1.71
N LEU A 70 -17.35 -7.40 -1.79
CA LEU A 70 -17.00 -5.97 -1.71
C LEU A 70 -16.92 -5.33 -3.10
N ILE A 71 -16.68 -6.16 -4.12
CA ILE A 71 -16.52 -5.75 -5.50
C ILE A 71 -17.19 -6.74 -6.45
N THR A 72 -17.35 -6.34 -7.71
CA THR A 72 -17.82 -7.18 -8.81
C THR A 72 -16.82 -7.18 -9.96
N ARG A 73 -16.68 -8.32 -10.66
CA ARG A 73 -15.92 -8.34 -11.91
C ARG A 73 -16.63 -7.54 -12.99
N ALA A 74 -15.90 -6.61 -13.60
CA ALA A 74 -16.31 -5.92 -14.81
C ALA A 74 -15.64 -6.55 -16.03
N LYS A 75 -16.45 -6.87 -17.05
CA LYS A 75 -15.95 -7.25 -18.37
C LYS A 75 -15.88 -6.00 -19.25
N LEU A 76 -14.72 -5.36 -19.30
CA LEU A 76 -14.47 -4.26 -20.23
C LEU A 76 -13.97 -4.80 -21.57
N GLY A 77 -14.90 -5.22 -22.45
CA GLY A 77 -14.61 -5.57 -23.84
C GLY A 77 -13.50 -6.61 -24.10
N ILE A 78 -13.17 -6.86 -25.37
CA ILE A 78 -12.27 -7.94 -25.83
C ILE A 78 -10.80 -7.46 -25.90
N PHE A 79 -10.45 -6.36 -25.23
CA PHE A 79 -9.08 -5.83 -25.27
C PHE A 79 -8.26 -6.30 -24.05
N ASN A 80 -7.24 -7.11 -24.32
CA ASN A 80 -6.10 -7.44 -23.45
C ASN A 80 -6.27 -8.42 -22.26
N GLY A 81 -7.39 -9.14 -22.12
CA GLY A 81 -7.48 -10.22 -21.12
C GLY A 81 -7.33 -9.78 -19.66
N ARG A 82 -7.43 -8.46 -19.39
CA ARG A 82 -7.41 -7.90 -18.03
C ARG A 82 -8.77 -8.10 -17.36
N THR A 83 -8.76 -8.62 -16.14
CA THR A 83 -9.94 -8.64 -15.26
C THR A 83 -10.04 -7.29 -14.58
N TYR A 84 -11.18 -6.63 -14.72
CA TYR A 84 -11.47 -5.40 -13.99
C TYR A 84 -12.37 -5.69 -12.79
N PHE A 85 -12.20 -4.87 -11.77
CA PHE A 85 -12.82 -5.03 -10.47
C PHE A 85 -13.47 -3.71 -10.09
N MET A 86 -14.80 -3.71 -9.94
CA MET A 86 -15.57 -2.52 -9.60
C MET A 86 -16.12 -2.64 -8.18
N PRO A 87 -15.81 -1.70 -7.28
CA PRO A 87 -16.42 -1.69 -5.95
C PRO A 87 -17.93 -1.48 -6.03
N HIS A 88 -18.66 -2.04 -5.07
CA HIS A 88 -20.07 -1.70 -4.92
C HIS A 88 -20.24 -0.19 -4.69
N GLN A 89 -21.35 0.38 -5.16
CA GLN A 89 -21.61 1.83 -5.10
C GLN A 89 -21.47 2.43 -3.70
N SER A 90 -21.75 1.66 -2.65
CA SER A 90 -21.64 2.09 -1.25
C SER A 90 -20.29 1.80 -0.59
N ALA A 91 -19.41 1.00 -1.21
CA ALA A 91 -18.18 0.54 -0.56
C ALA A 91 -17.18 1.70 -0.33
N ILE A 92 -16.94 2.51 -1.36
CA ILE A 92 -16.00 3.65 -1.25
C ILE A 92 -16.53 4.73 -0.29
N PRO A 93 -17.79 5.20 -0.39
CA PRO A 93 -18.32 6.16 0.60
C PRO A 93 -18.30 5.62 2.04
N GLY A 94 -18.56 4.32 2.24
CA GLY A 94 -18.49 3.69 3.55
C GLY A 94 -17.07 3.72 4.14
N LEU A 95 -16.07 3.33 3.34
CA LEU A 95 -14.66 3.37 3.74
C LEU A 95 -14.18 4.80 4.03
N ASN A 96 -14.63 5.80 3.26
CA ASN A 96 -14.30 7.19 3.52
C ASN A 96 -14.86 7.66 4.86
N ALA A 97 -16.11 7.31 5.16
CA ALA A 97 -16.75 7.66 6.43
C ALA A 97 -16.05 6.98 7.61
N GLU A 98 -15.69 5.70 7.48
CA GLU A 98 -14.94 4.95 8.49
C GLU A 98 -13.57 5.57 8.74
N LEU A 99 -12.82 5.89 7.67
CA LEU A 99 -11.53 6.57 7.76
C LEU A 99 -11.64 7.92 8.48
N GLN A 100 -12.66 8.71 8.15
CA GLN A 100 -12.91 9.98 8.83
C GLN A 100 -13.19 9.77 10.32
N VAL A 101 -14.02 8.80 10.67
CA VAL A 101 -14.34 8.48 12.07
C VAL A 101 -13.10 8.04 12.83
N ASP A 102 -12.31 7.12 12.28
CA ASP A 102 -11.10 6.62 12.92
C ASP A 102 -10.10 7.74 13.17
N ILE A 103 -9.84 8.57 12.15
CA ILE A 103 -8.89 9.67 12.29
C ILE A 103 -9.42 10.70 13.27
N LEU A 104 -10.70 11.10 13.22
CA LEU A 104 -11.23 12.16 14.09
C LEU A 104 -11.33 11.74 15.56
N TYR A 105 -11.80 10.52 15.83
CA TYR A 105 -12.20 10.13 17.18
C TYR A 105 -11.20 9.22 17.90
N GLN A 106 -10.28 8.56 17.20
CA GLN A 106 -9.22 7.80 17.88
C GLN A 106 -8.10 8.74 18.35
N ASN A 107 -7.57 8.49 19.56
CA ASN A 107 -6.42 9.21 20.09
C ASN A 107 -5.57 8.27 20.99
N PRO A 108 -4.35 7.87 20.54
CA PRO A 108 -3.76 8.18 19.25
C PRO A 108 -4.50 7.48 18.09
N VAL A 109 -4.30 7.97 16.87
CA VAL A 109 -4.78 7.27 15.65
C VAL A 109 -4.06 5.93 15.55
N SER A 110 -4.78 4.87 15.18
CA SER A 110 -4.17 3.54 15.02
C SER A 110 -3.08 3.53 13.93
N ALA A 111 -2.11 2.61 14.06
CA ALA A 111 -1.04 2.44 13.08
C ALA A 111 -1.58 2.13 11.68
N ASP A 112 -2.59 1.27 11.57
CA ASP A 112 -3.19 0.89 10.28
C ASP A 112 -3.91 2.07 9.62
N THR A 113 -4.70 2.82 10.38
CA THR A 113 -5.40 4.02 9.89
C THR A 113 -4.41 5.09 9.46
N ALA A 114 -3.36 5.33 10.26
CA ALA A 114 -2.33 6.31 9.96
C ALA A 114 -1.54 5.93 8.70
N PHE A 115 -1.18 4.65 8.55
CA PHE A 115 -0.48 4.18 7.36
C PHE A 115 -1.35 4.24 6.10
N LEU A 116 -2.64 3.92 6.21
CA LEU A 116 -3.59 4.08 5.11
C LEU A 116 -3.68 5.53 4.66
N TRP A 117 -3.77 6.49 5.59
CA TRP A 117 -3.78 7.91 5.24
C TRP A 117 -2.52 8.33 4.49
N LEU A 118 -1.33 7.93 4.97
CA LEU A 118 -0.07 8.22 4.30
C LEU A 118 -0.01 7.66 2.87
N LEU A 119 -0.53 6.45 2.65
CA LEU A 119 -0.65 5.87 1.31
C LEU A 119 -1.56 6.71 0.40
N LEU A 120 -2.71 7.17 0.92
CA LEU A 120 -3.66 7.99 0.16
C LEU A 120 -3.07 9.35 -0.23
N GLU A 121 -2.33 9.98 0.69
CA GLU A 121 -1.63 11.25 0.42
C GLU A 121 -0.55 11.09 -0.64
N GLN A 122 0.31 10.08 -0.51
CA GLN A 122 1.40 9.85 -1.47
C GLN A 122 0.88 9.43 -2.85
N GLY A 123 -0.19 8.62 -2.88
CA GLY A 123 -0.86 8.18 -4.10
C GLY A 123 -1.78 9.22 -4.72
N GLN A 124 -1.91 10.41 -4.14
CA GLN A 124 -2.85 11.46 -4.57
C GLN A 124 -4.30 10.97 -4.72
N CYS A 125 -4.70 9.99 -3.91
CA CYS A 125 -6.01 9.35 -3.95
C CYS A 125 -6.85 9.67 -2.70
N ILE A 126 -6.59 10.82 -2.06
CA ILE A 126 -7.41 11.35 -0.99
C ILE A 126 -8.85 11.54 -1.50
N PRO A 127 -9.86 11.03 -0.78
CA PRO A 127 -11.25 11.23 -1.14
C PRO A 127 -11.64 12.70 -1.36
N SER A 128 -12.41 12.97 -2.41
CA SER A 128 -12.78 14.34 -2.80
C SER A 128 -13.77 15.03 -1.86
N ASP A 129 -14.45 14.26 -1.02
CA ASP A 129 -15.36 14.73 0.03
C ASP A 129 -14.61 15.23 1.28
N ILE A 130 -13.29 15.01 1.38
CA ILE A 130 -12.45 15.55 2.45
C ILE A 130 -11.99 16.97 2.07
N SER A 131 -12.46 17.96 2.83
CA SER A 131 -12.10 19.37 2.65
C SER A 131 -10.62 19.66 2.96
N GLY A 132 -10.13 20.83 2.55
CA GLY A 132 -8.77 21.29 2.88
C GLY A 132 -8.52 21.34 4.39
N ASP A 133 -9.41 22.00 5.15
CA ASP A 133 -9.28 22.12 6.61
C ASP A 133 -9.30 20.73 7.31
N MET A 134 -10.10 19.79 6.79
CA MET A 134 -10.16 18.44 7.31
C MET A 134 -8.87 17.68 7.01
N ARG A 135 -8.30 17.85 5.81
CA ARG A 135 -7.01 17.29 5.44
C ARG A 135 -5.89 17.78 6.36
N ASP A 136 -5.85 19.08 6.65
CA ASP A 136 -4.87 19.67 7.56
C ASP A 136 -5.03 19.11 8.99
N THR A 137 -6.28 18.95 9.44
CA THR A 137 -6.59 18.30 10.72
C THR A 137 -6.07 16.87 10.76
N PHE A 138 -6.30 16.10 9.70
CA PHE A 138 -5.89 14.70 9.62
C PHE A 138 -4.37 14.57 9.60
N ALA A 139 -3.69 15.39 8.79
CA ALA A 139 -2.23 15.43 8.72
C ALA A 139 -1.60 15.71 10.10
N ASN A 140 -2.18 16.62 10.89
CA ASN A 140 -1.73 16.89 12.26
C ASN A 140 -1.89 15.67 13.17
N LYS A 141 -3.05 15.00 13.14
CA LYS A 141 -3.27 13.78 13.95
C LYS A 141 -2.36 12.62 13.54
N ILE A 142 -2.08 12.47 12.25
CA ILE A 142 -1.12 11.46 11.76
C ILE A 142 0.30 11.81 12.20
N LYS A 143 0.67 13.10 12.20
CA LYS A 143 1.97 13.55 12.71
C LYS A 143 2.14 13.25 14.19
N GLU A 144 1.10 13.47 15.00
CA GLU A 144 1.10 13.12 16.43
C GLU A 144 1.31 11.60 16.62
N ALA A 145 0.61 10.76 15.86
CA ALA A 145 0.76 9.30 15.89
C ALA A 145 2.16 8.80 15.50
N LEU A 146 2.90 9.57 14.69
CA LEU A 146 4.30 9.28 14.31
C LEU A 146 5.33 9.74 15.34
N THR A 147 4.93 10.54 16.33
CA THR A 147 5.84 11.08 17.34
C THR A 147 5.57 10.56 18.75
N GLU A 148 4.32 10.62 19.22
CA GLU A 148 3.98 10.35 20.61
C GLU A 148 3.66 8.87 20.81
N GLY A 149 4.52 8.14 21.53
CA GLY A 149 4.32 6.71 21.76
C GLY A 149 4.23 5.90 20.46
N ALA A 150 4.88 6.40 19.40
CA ALA A 150 4.68 5.93 18.04
C ALA A 150 4.89 4.43 17.90
N ASP A 151 3.94 3.78 17.23
CA ASP A 151 4.03 2.38 16.91
C ASP A 151 5.26 2.15 16.00
N SER A 152 6.17 1.28 16.43
CA SER A 152 7.38 0.96 15.68
C SER A 152 7.08 0.43 14.26
N ALA A 153 5.97 -0.28 14.07
CA ALA A 153 5.55 -0.78 12.77
C ALA A 153 5.11 0.37 11.86
N LEU A 154 4.39 1.37 12.39
CA LEU A 154 4.02 2.57 11.62
C LEU A 154 5.26 3.35 11.17
N VAL A 155 6.23 3.53 12.07
CA VAL A 155 7.48 4.23 11.75
C VAL A 155 8.26 3.50 10.66
N SER A 156 8.40 2.18 10.77
CA SER A 156 9.05 1.36 9.74
C SER A 156 8.30 1.37 8.41
N ALA A 157 6.97 1.28 8.44
CA ALA A 157 6.14 1.30 7.24
C ALA A 157 6.23 2.66 6.52
N LYS A 158 6.22 3.77 7.27
CA LYS A 158 6.46 5.10 6.70
C LYS A 158 7.85 5.22 6.08
N ALA A 159 8.89 4.74 6.74
CA ALA A 159 10.25 4.80 6.21
C ALA A 159 10.38 4.01 4.89
N LEU A 160 9.75 2.84 4.80
CA LEU A 160 9.69 2.06 3.57
C LEU A 160 8.92 2.78 2.46
N LEU A 161 7.79 3.41 2.81
CA LEU A 161 6.99 4.21 1.88
C LEU A 161 7.82 5.37 1.31
N ASP A 162 8.48 6.14 2.17
CA ASP A 162 9.35 7.27 1.76
C ASP A 162 10.48 6.79 0.83
N LEU A 163 11.11 5.65 1.14
CA LEU A 163 12.15 5.03 0.32
C LEU A 163 11.62 4.63 -1.07
N THR A 164 10.48 3.93 -1.10
CA THR A 164 9.83 3.50 -2.35
C THR A 164 9.52 4.69 -3.25
N PHE A 165 8.90 5.75 -2.72
CA PHE A 165 8.61 6.96 -3.50
C PHE A 165 9.86 7.71 -3.95
N SER A 166 10.91 7.74 -3.13
CA SER A 166 12.20 8.30 -3.53
C SER A 166 12.83 7.53 -4.70
N LEU A 167 12.77 6.19 -4.67
CA LEU A 167 13.29 5.35 -5.75
C LEU A 167 12.48 5.53 -7.05
N MET A 168 11.15 5.55 -6.96
CA MET A 168 10.28 5.79 -8.13
C MET A 168 10.56 7.14 -8.80
N LYS A 169 10.80 8.21 -8.02
CA LYS A 169 11.17 9.54 -8.54
C LYS A 169 12.54 9.54 -9.23
N LYS A 170 13.55 8.88 -8.64
CA LYS A 170 14.91 8.81 -9.21
C LYS A 170 14.96 7.97 -10.49
N GLY A 171 14.16 6.90 -10.55
CA GLY A 171 14.10 5.99 -11.71
C GLY A 171 13.31 6.52 -12.90
N HIS A 172 12.75 7.74 -12.86
CA HIS A 172 11.82 8.26 -13.87
C HIS A 172 10.62 7.30 -14.12
N LEU A 173 10.18 6.58 -13.08
CA LEU A 173 9.06 5.62 -13.16
C LEU A 173 7.70 6.29 -12.89
N ILE A 174 7.71 7.56 -12.50
CA ILE A 174 6.53 8.42 -12.43
C ILE A 174 6.59 9.30 -13.69
N MET A 175 5.78 8.98 -14.70
CA MET A 175 5.52 9.92 -15.79
C MET A 175 4.58 11.02 -15.24
N ASP A 176 4.96 12.28 -15.48
CA ASP A 176 4.17 13.48 -15.14
C ASP A 176 2.74 13.45 -15.70
#